data_AF-A0A7V5ART4-F1
#
_entry.id   AF-A0A7V5ART4-F1
#
_cell.length_a   1.000
_cell.length_b   1.000
_cell.length_c   1.000
_cell.angle_alpha   90.00
_cell.angle_beta   90.00
_cell.angle_gamma   90.00
#
_symmetry.space_group_name_H-M   'P 1'
#
loop_
_entity.id
_entity.type
_entity.pdbx_description
1 polymer ?
#
loop_
_entity_poly.entity_id
_entity_poly.type
_entity_poly.pdbx_seq_one_letter_code
_entity_poly.pdbx_strand_id
1 'polypeptide(L)'
;MVNLYFLYLEACRVKNAFQFDPLYAISVSQIDPLPHQIDAVYHYILPNLDIRFLLADDHGAGKTIMAGLLFKELKYRGLIERALIVVPCHPQRPVAKKRQGNRWMMYMNFF
;
A
#
# COMPACT_ATOMS: atom_id res chain seq x y z
N MET A 1 -32.65 6.08 -15.63
CA MET A 1 -32.26 4.67 -15.45
C MET A 1 -30.80 4.57 -15.82
N VAL A 2 -29.90 4.26 -14.88
CA VAL A 2 -28.45 4.16 -15.18
C VAL A 2 -28.22 2.87 -15.97
N ASN A 3 -27.53 2.94 -17.10
CA ASN A 3 -27.28 1.78 -17.96
C ASN A 3 -26.22 0.86 -17.32
N LEU A 4 -26.64 -0.33 -16.87
CA LEU A 4 -25.79 -1.34 -16.24
C LEU A 4 -24.63 -1.78 -17.14
N TYR A 5 -24.83 -1.85 -18.45
CA TYR A 5 -23.77 -2.20 -19.40
C TYR A 5 -22.68 -1.14 -19.44
N PHE A 6 -23.07 0.14 -19.44
CA PHE A 6 -22.11 1.24 -19.40
C PHE A 6 -21.29 1.23 -18.09
N LEU A 7 -21.96 1.00 -16.96
CA LEU A 7 -21.27 0.93 -15.66
C LEU A 7 -20.27 -0.24 -15.59
N TYR A 8 -20.61 -1.38 -16.20
CA TYR A 8 -19.70 -2.53 -16.30
C TYR A 8 -18.46 -2.22 -17.14
N LEU A 9 -18.64 -1.59 -18.30
CA LEU A 9 -17.53 -1.22 -19.18
C LEU A 9 -16.60 -0.20 -18.52
N GLU A 10 -17.15 0.83 -17.87
CA GLU A 10 -16.34 1.81 -17.12
C GLU A 10 -15.60 1.14 -15.96
N ALA A 11 -16.24 0.20 -15.24
CA ALA A 11 -15.57 -0.54 -14.18
C ALA A 11 -14.40 -1.38 -14.71
N CYS A 12 -14.56 -2.06 -15.85
CA CYS A 12 -13.46 -2.80 -16.49
C CYS A 12 -12.33 -1.87 -16.94
N ARG A 13 -12.66 -0.70 -17.50
CA ARG A 13 -11.67 0.29 -17.95
C ARG A 13 -10.83 0.81 -16.78
N VAL A 14 -11.47 1.17 -15.67
CA VAL A 14 -10.78 1.63 -14.46
C VAL A 14 -9.95 0.52 -13.83
N LYS A 15 -10.47 -0.71 -13.77
CA LYS A 15 -9.74 -1.86 -13.22
C LYS A 15 -8.47 -2.19 -13.99
N ASN A 16 -8.47 -2.01 -15.32
CA ASN A 16 -7.31 -2.32 -16.17
C ASN A 16 -6.43 -1.10 -16.46
N ALA A 17 -6.70 0.06 -15.84
CA ALA A 17 -5.94 1.28 -16.10
C ALA A 17 -4.44 1.15 -15.79
N PHE A 18 -4.06 0.26 -14.86
CA PHE A 18 -2.65 -0.04 -14.53
C PHE A 18 -1.85 -0.62 -15.72
N GLN A 19 -2.50 -1.13 -16.77
CA GLN A 19 -1.81 -1.64 -17.96
C GLN A 19 -1.22 -0.51 -18.81
N PHE A 20 -1.77 0.70 -18.70
CA PHE A 20 -1.36 1.86 -19.52
C PHE A 20 -0.51 2.86 -18.73
N ASP A 21 -0.54 2.79 -17.40
CA ASP A 21 0.22 3.64 -16.50
C ASP A 21 1.14 2.79 -15.61
N PRO A 22 2.46 2.75 -15.90
CA PRO A 22 3.43 2.04 -15.07
C PRO A 22 3.49 2.52 -13.61
N LEU A 23 3.07 3.77 -13.35
CA LEU A 23 3.07 4.43 -12.04
C LEU A 23 1.65 4.62 -11.48
N TYR A 24 0.73 3.72 -11.85
CA TYR A 24 -0.69 3.86 -11.54
C TYR A 24 -0.99 4.09 -10.06
N ALA A 25 -0.28 3.40 -9.15
CA ALA A 25 -0.51 3.62 -7.72
C ALA A 25 -0.20 5.05 -7.26
N ILE A 26 0.80 5.71 -7.86
CA ILE A 26 1.15 7.12 -7.61
C ILE A 26 0.03 8.01 -8.14
N SER A 27 -0.37 7.84 -9.40
CA SER A 27 -1.33 8.73 -10.07
C SER A 27 -2.71 8.75 -9.41
N VAL A 28 -3.10 7.64 -8.76
CA VAL A 28 -4.32 7.56 -7.94
C VAL A 28 -4.08 7.73 -6.43
N SER A 29 -2.86 8.07 -5.99
CA SER A 29 -2.56 8.38 -4.59
C SER A 29 -2.59 9.88 -4.32
N GLN A 30 -2.83 10.25 -3.07
CA GLN A 30 -2.72 11.65 -2.60
C GLN A 30 -1.33 11.95 -2.03
N ILE A 31 -0.33 11.21 -2.47
CA ILE A 31 1.02 11.29 -1.93
C ILE A 31 1.95 11.74 -3.06
N ASP A 32 2.84 12.68 -2.76
CA ASP A 32 3.94 13.10 -3.63
C ASP A 32 5.24 12.43 -3.15
N PRO A 33 5.55 11.20 -3.60
CA PRO A 33 6.79 10.53 -3.24
C PRO A 33 7.99 11.24 -3.86
N LEU A 34 9.13 11.22 -3.15
CA LEU A 34 10.37 11.76 -3.69
C LEU A 34 10.87 10.89 -4.86
N PRO A 35 11.61 11.46 -5.84
CA PRO A 35 12.07 10.73 -7.03
C PRO A 35 12.82 9.43 -6.70
N HIS A 36 13.70 9.45 -5.68
CA HIS A 36 14.45 8.27 -5.26
C HIS A 36 13.54 7.17 -4.66
N GLN A 37 12.40 7.54 -4.05
CA GLN A 37 11.43 6.58 -3.52
C GLN A 37 10.68 5.90 -4.67
N ILE A 38 10.37 6.64 -5.73
CA ILE A 38 9.77 6.09 -6.96
C ILE A 38 10.74 5.10 -7.59
N ASP A 39 12.00 5.50 -7.76
CA ASP A 39 13.02 4.64 -8.35
C ASP A 39 13.21 3.34 -7.54
N ALA A 40 13.34 3.45 -6.21
CA ALA A 40 13.44 2.29 -5.32
C ALA A 40 12.28 1.30 -5.50
N VAL A 41 11.04 1.80 -5.55
CA VAL A 41 9.85 0.93 -5.65
C VAL A 41 9.71 0.34 -7.06
N TYR A 42 9.74 1.18 -8.10
CA TYR A 42 9.37 0.78 -9.46
C TYR A 42 10.51 0.14 -10.25
N HIS A 43 11.75 0.58 -10.04
CA HIS A 43 12.92 0.05 -10.78
C HIS A 43 13.63 -1.09 -10.05
N TYR A 44 13.61 -1.13 -8.71
CA TYR A 44 14.35 -2.15 -7.96
C TYR A 44 13.44 -3.23 -7.36
N ILE A 45 12.35 -2.84 -6.69
CA ILE A 45 11.50 -3.78 -5.93
C ILE A 45 10.48 -4.49 -6.83
N LEU A 46 9.72 -3.73 -7.62
CA LEU A 46 8.61 -4.25 -8.44
C LEU A 46 9.02 -5.30 -9.49
N PRO A 47 10.21 -5.24 -10.12
CA PRO A 47 10.66 -6.29 -11.04
C PRO A 47 11.08 -7.60 -10.36
N ASN A 48 11.39 -7.55 -9.06
CA ASN A 48 12.09 -8.61 -8.33
C ASN A 48 11.25 -9.16 -7.15
N LEU A 49 9.94 -9.36 -7.36
CA LEU A 49 8.98 -9.67 -6.29
C LEU A 49 9.19 -11.03 -5.58
N ASP A 50 10.00 -11.92 -6.16
CA ASP A 50 10.36 -13.21 -5.54
C ASP A 50 11.35 -13.05 -4.37
N ILE A 51 11.97 -11.87 -4.22
CA ILE A 51 13.00 -11.61 -3.24
C ILE A 51 12.38 -10.94 -2.00
N ARG A 52 12.74 -11.43 -0.81
CA ARG A 52 12.36 -10.80 0.47
C ARG A 52 13.17 -9.51 0.65
N PHE A 53 12.54 -8.36 0.45
CA PHE A 53 13.20 -7.06 0.62
C PHE A 53 13.29 -6.65 2.09
N LEU A 54 14.45 -6.12 2.48
CA LEU A 54 14.66 -5.42 3.73
C LEU A 54 14.80 -3.93 3.43
N LEU A 55 13.78 -3.12 3.77
CA LEU A 55 13.85 -1.66 3.66
C LEU A 55 14.66 -1.10 4.84
N ALA A 56 15.96 -0.94 4.64
CA ALA A 56 16.92 -0.56 5.68
C ALA A 56 17.39 0.91 5.65
N ASP A 57 16.71 1.83 4.93
CA ASP A 57 17.04 3.27 4.91
C ASP A 57 17.08 3.99 6.28
N ASP A 58 17.59 5.22 6.28
CA ASP A 58 17.62 6.10 7.45
C ASP A 58 16.21 6.39 8.02
N HIS A 59 16.17 6.69 9.33
CA HIS A 59 14.93 7.07 10.02
C HIS A 59 14.35 8.34 9.38
N GLY A 60 13.12 8.26 8.86
CA GLY A 60 12.44 9.39 8.20
C GLY A 60 12.46 9.38 6.67
N ALA A 61 13.15 8.43 6.03
CA ALA A 61 13.24 8.32 4.56
C ALA A 61 11.93 7.90 3.85
N GLY A 62 10.79 7.85 4.55
CA GLY A 62 9.49 7.53 3.95
C GLY A 62 9.29 6.05 3.59
N LYS A 63 9.93 5.12 4.30
CA LYS A 63 9.74 3.66 4.11
C LYS A 63 8.29 3.22 4.16
N THR A 64 7.49 3.83 5.03
CA THR A 64 6.04 3.55 5.14
C THR A 64 5.31 3.95 3.85
N ILE A 65 5.67 5.11 3.29
CA ILE A 65 5.11 5.59 2.02
C ILE A 65 5.52 4.63 0.89
N MET A 66 6.80 4.26 0.81
CA MET A 66 7.29 3.28 -0.18
C MET A 66 6.60 1.92 -0.06
N ALA A 67 6.45 1.40 1.15
CA ALA A 67 5.76 0.14 1.39
C ALA A 67 4.26 0.22 1.04
N GLY A 68 3.60 1.33 1.35
CA GLY A 68 2.21 1.58 0.99
C GLY A 68 2.02 1.69 -0.53
N LEU A 69 2.94 2.38 -1.22
CA LEU A 69 2.93 2.54 -2.67
C LEU A 69 3.11 1.19 -3.37
N LEU A 70 4.11 0.43 -2.95
CA LEU A 70 4.35 -0.93 -3.43
C LEU A 70 3.12 -1.82 -3.21
N PHE A 71 2.54 -1.80 -2.02
CA PHE A 71 1.36 -2.62 -1.71
C PHE A 71 0.16 -2.27 -2.59
N LYS A 72 -0.06 -0.98 -2.82
CA LYS A 72 -1.14 -0.48 -3.68
C LYS A 72 -0.93 -0.90 -5.13
N GLU A 73 0.29 -0.80 -5.63
CA GLU A 73 0.67 -1.23 -6.98
C GLU A 73 0.44 -2.74 -7.19
N LEU A 74 0.88 -3.56 -6.22
CA LEU A 74 0.69 -5.01 -6.26
C LEU A 74 -0.78 -5.43 -6.22
N LYS A 75 -1.60 -4.69 -5.47
CA LYS A 75 -3.05 -4.90 -5.43
C LYS A 75 -3.72 -4.55 -6.75
N TYR A 76 -3.34 -3.44 -7.39
CA TYR A 76 -3.91 -3.07 -8.69
C TYR A 76 -3.53 -4.03 -9.81
N ARG A 77 -2.30 -4.54 -9.78
CA ARG A 77 -1.83 -5.56 -10.73
C ARG A 77 -2.41 -6.96 -10.48
N GLY A 78 -3.14 -7.16 -9.37
CA GLY A 78 -3.70 -8.46 -8.99
C GLY A 78 -2.64 -9.47 -8.52
N LEU A 79 -1.46 -9.02 -8.11
CA LEU A 79 -0.34 -9.89 -7.69
C LEU A 79 -0.44 -10.31 -6.21
N ILE A 80 -1.23 -9.59 -5.41
CA ILE A 80 -1.46 -9.91 -3.99
C ILE A 80 -2.95 -9.94 -3.69
N GLU A 81 -3.41 -11.05 -3.11
CA GLU A 81 -4.76 -11.18 -2.53
C GLU A 81 -4.77 -10.92 -1.01
N ARG A 82 -3.68 -11.28 -0.31
CA ARG A 82 -3.55 -11.18 1.14
C ARG A 82 -2.14 -10.73 1.51
N ALA A 83 -2.04 -9.77 2.41
CA ALA A 83 -0.76 -9.36 3.00
C ALA A 83 -0.86 -9.26 4.52
N LEU A 84 0.24 -9.56 5.18
CA LEU A 84 0.42 -9.39 6.61
C LEU A 84 1.41 -8.26 6.85
N ILE A 85 0.95 -7.19 7.49
CA ILE A 85 1.82 -6.09 7.95
C ILE A 85 2.02 -6.29 9.44
N VAL A 86 3.25 -6.61 9.85
CA VAL A 86 3.60 -6.73 11.27
C VAL A 86 4.32 -5.46 11.68
N VAL A 87 3.70 -4.69 12.58
CA VAL A 87 4.30 -3.49 13.15
C VAL A 87 4.66 -3.79 14.60
N PRO A 88 5.91 -3.56 15.04
CA PRO A 88 6.26 -3.69 16.45
C PRO A 88 5.52 -2.61 17.26
N CYS A 89 4.96 -3.01 18.41
CA CYS A 89 4.35 -2.07 19.34
C CYS A 89 5.46 -1.19 19.95
N HIS A 90 5.41 0.13 19.73
CA HIS A 90 6.37 1.06 20.30
C HIS A 90 6.17 1.17 21.83
N PRO A 91 7.19 0.92 22.68
CA PRO A 91 7.02 0.90 24.13
C PRO A 91 6.86 2.27 24.79
N GLN A 92 6.86 3.39 24.07
CA GLN A 92 6.97 4.74 24.67
C GLN A 92 5.67 5.58 24.69
N ARG A 93 4.51 5.03 24.30
CA ARG A 93 3.24 5.76 24.40
C ARG A 93 2.36 5.14 25.48
N PRO A 94 1.83 5.90 26.46
CA PRO A 94 0.90 5.35 27.43
C PRO A 94 -0.39 4.94 26.68
N VAL A 95 -0.50 3.65 26.39
CA VAL A 95 -1.67 3.06 25.74
C VAL A 95 -2.80 3.08 26.76
N ALA A 96 -3.85 3.87 26.50
CA ALA A 96 -5.12 3.73 27.20
C ALA A 96 -5.72 2.35 26.84
N LYS A 97 -5.35 1.33 27.61
CA LYS A 97 -5.90 -0.02 27.53
C LYS A 97 -7.32 0.00 28.08
N LYS A 98 -8.33 0.19 27.23
CA LYS A 98 -9.72 -0.09 27.63
C LYS A 98 -10.03 -1.57 27.37
N ARG A 99 -10.14 -2.34 28.45
CA ARG A 99 -10.47 -3.77 28.42
C ARG A 99 -11.99 -3.92 28.23
N GLN A 100 -12.42 -4.46 27.09
CA GLN A 100 -13.78 -4.98 26.91
C GLN A 100 -13.68 -6.51 26.77
N GLY A 101 -13.82 -7.23 27.89
CA GLY A 101 -13.89 -8.69 27.90
C GLY A 101 -12.61 -9.42 27.45
N ASN A 102 -12.78 -10.68 27.01
CA ASN A 102 -11.71 -11.63 26.68
C ASN A 102 -11.15 -11.50 25.26
N ARG A 103 -11.42 -10.38 24.57
CA ARG A 103 -11.04 -10.22 23.17
C ARG A 103 -10.21 -8.96 22.99
N TRP A 104 -8.94 -9.15 22.67
CA TRP A 104 -8.04 -8.08 22.27
C TRP A 104 -8.45 -7.59 20.87
N MET A 105 -8.80 -6.32 20.75
CA MET A 105 -8.99 -5.63 19.47
C MET A 105 -8.15 -4.36 19.51
N MET A 106 -7.21 -4.21 18.59
CA MET A 106 -6.32 -3.06 18.49
C MET A 106 -6.54 -2.36 17.15
N TYR A 107 -6.89 -1.07 17.24
CA TYR A 107 -7.17 -0.19 16.10
C TYR A 107 -5.87 0.36 15.51
N MET A 108 -5.78 0.42 14.18
CA MET A 108 -4.69 1.04 13.43
C MET A 108 -4.79 2.56 13.49
N ASN A 109 -3.69 3.24 13.84
CA ASN A 109 -3.46 4.62 13.42
C ASN A 109 -2.15 4.64 12.61
N PHE A 110 -2.31 5.02 11.33
CA PHE A 110 -1.23 5.39 10.43
C PHE A 110 -0.52 6.63 10.98
N PHE A 111 0.81 6.60 10.98
CA PHE A 111 1.63 7.80 11.17
C PHE A 111 1.60 8.65 9.90
#